data_AF-A0A2I1HRF0-F1
#
_entry.id   AF-A0A2I1HRF0-F1
#
_cell.length_a   1.000
_cell.length_b   1.000
_cell.length_c   1.000
_cell.angle_alpha   90.00
_cell.angle_beta   90.00
_cell.angle_gamma   90.00
#
_symmetry.space_group_name_H-M   'P 1'
#
loop_
_entity.id
_entity.type
_entity.pdbx_description
1 polymer ?
#
loop_
_entity_poly.entity_id
_entity_poly.type
_entity_poly.pdbx_seq_one_letter_code
_entity_poly.pdbx_strand_id
1 'polypeptide(L)'
;MSAPINSAFVVANRAANLNDDDIHGKYEFVKQKILDDNSLTKKEKTEAIKILNNSYDIAKVDLNSGTKRICESCNQECFATSYCEYCVRNHLK
;
A
#
# COMPACT_ATOMS: atom_id res chain seq x y z
N MET A 1 19.68 -16.31 -15.40
CA MET A 1 18.24 -16.10 -15.66
C MET A 1 17.46 -16.49 -14.41
N SER A 2 17.01 -15.50 -13.62
CA SER A 2 15.76 -15.53 -12.84
C SER A 2 15.70 -14.27 -11.97
N ALA A 3 14.97 -13.27 -12.49
CA ALA A 3 14.46 -12.05 -11.87
C ALA A 3 15.46 -11.12 -11.14
N PRO A 4 15.62 -9.85 -11.55
CA PRO A 4 16.17 -8.87 -10.62
C PRO A 4 15.26 -8.92 -9.40
N ILE A 5 15.83 -9.12 -8.21
CA ILE A 5 15.15 -8.81 -6.95
C ILE A 5 14.57 -7.42 -7.17
N ASN A 6 13.25 -7.34 -7.36
CA ASN A 6 12.56 -6.20 -7.95
C ASN A 6 13.13 -4.94 -7.31
N SER A 7 13.83 -4.07 -8.05
CA SER A 7 14.53 -2.93 -7.44
C SER A 7 13.56 -2.07 -6.63
N ALA A 8 12.28 -2.05 -7.04
CA ALA A 8 11.16 -1.50 -6.28
C ALA A 8 10.98 -2.12 -4.87
N PHE A 9 11.14 -3.43 -4.72
CA PHE A 9 11.12 -4.12 -3.42
C PHE A 9 12.34 -3.76 -2.57
N VAL A 10 13.53 -3.60 -3.17
CA VAL A 10 14.75 -3.20 -2.46
C VAL A 10 14.65 -1.75 -1.96
N VAL A 11 14.11 -0.83 -2.77
CA VAL A 11 13.91 0.58 -2.40
C VAL A 11 12.85 0.71 -1.30
N ALA A 12 11.73 -0.01 -1.40
CA ALA A 12 10.70 -0.03 -0.35
C ALA A 12 11.26 -0.50 1.01
N ASN A 13 12.12 -1.53 1.01
CA ASN A 13 12.75 -2.02 2.24
C ASN A 13 13.83 -1.08 2.79
N ARG A 14 14.61 -0.39 1.94
CA ARG A 14 15.63 0.58 2.40
C ARG A 14 15.03 1.80 3.10
N ALA A 15 13.80 2.18 2.73
CA ALA A 15 13.07 3.30 3.34
C ALA A 15 12.43 2.97 4.70
N ALA A 16 12.32 1.69 5.07
CA ALA A 16 11.54 1.23 6.24
C ALA A 16 12.29 1.26 7.59
N ASN A 17 13.55 1.69 7.64
CA ASN A 17 14.36 1.73 8.87
C ASN A 17 14.10 2.96 9.76
N LEU A 18 12.82 3.29 10.01
CA LEU A 18 12.42 4.24 11.04
C LEU A 18 11.48 3.52 12.00
N ASN A 19 11.94 3.39 13.25
CA ASN A 19 11.20 2.86 14.40
C ASN A 19 10.04 3.80 14.76
N ASP A 20 8.95 3.72 14.01
CA ASP A 20 7.69 4.33 14.40
C ASP A 20 6.55 3.38 14.03
N ASP A 21 5.70 3.04 14.99
CA ASP A 21 4.50 2.20 14.82
C ASP A 21 3.44 2.88 13.94
N ASP A 22 3.72 4.09 13.43
CA ASP A 22 2.87 4.84 12.52
C ASP A 22 2.99 4.33 11.07
N ILE A 23 2.05 3.46 10.69
CA ILE A 23 1.90 2.99 9.31
C ILE A 23 1.59 4.12 8.33
N HIS A 24 0.96 5.21 8.78
CA HIS A 24 0.53 6.31 7.92
C HIS A 24 1.74 7.16 7.51
N GLY A 25 2.58 7.52 8.49
CA GLY A 25 3.86 8.19 8.24
C GLY A 25 4.79 7.36 7.33
N LYS A 26 4.89 6.05 7.56
CA LYS A 26 5.67 5.15 6.69
C LYS A 26 5.15 5.12 5.25
N TYR A 27 3.84 5.03 5.05
CA TYR A 27 3.24 5.04 3.72
C TYR A 27 3.57 6.33 2.95
N GLU A 28 3.37 7.51 3.55
CA GLU A 28 3.67 8.78 2.89
C GLU A 28 5.17 8.95 2.62
N PHE A 29 6.03 8.53 3.55
CA PHE A 29 7.48 8.57 3.36
C PHE A 29 7.94 7.71 2.17
N VAL A 30 7.52 6.44 2.11
CA VAL A 30 7.91 5.53 1.01
C VAL A 30 7.34 6.02 -0.31
N LYS A 31 6.11 6.54 -0.32
CA LYS A 31 5.49 7.10 -1.52
C LYS A 31 6.30 8.26 -2.09
N GLN A 32 6.75 9.19 -1.24
CA GLN A 32 7.60 10.29 -1.70
C GLN A 32 8.95 9.80 -2.21
N LYS A 33 9.57 8.81 -1.56
CA LYS A 33 10.81 8.21 -2.10
C LYS A 33 10.64 7.61 -3.48
N ILE A 34 9.53 6.93 -3.75
CA ILE A 34 9.23 6.40 -5.10
C ILE A 34 9.05 7.54 -6.11
N LEU A 35 8.36 8.61 -5.72
CA LEU A 35 8.11 9.76 -6.60
C LEU A 35 9.38 10.53 -6.93
N ASP A 36 10.28 10.71 -5.96
CA ASP A 36 11.53 11.47 -6.09
C ASP A 36 12.67 10.67 -6.76
N ASP A 37 12.53 9.34 -6.86
CA ASP A 37 13.59 8.49 -7.43
C ASP A 37 13.68 8.68 -8.95
N ASN A 38 14.69 9.42 -9.39
CA ASN A 38 14.94 9.70 -10.82
C ASN A 38 15.46 8.48 -11.60
N SER A 39 15.82 7.38 -10.93
CA SER A 39 16.22 6.13 -11.59
C SER A 39 15.04 5.30 -12.09
N LEU A 40 13.83 5.56 -11.58
CA LEU A 40 12.61 4.84 -11.97
C LEU A 40 11.90 5.52 -13.15
N THR A 41 11.50 4.70 -14.12
CA THR A 41 10.59 5.14 -15.18
C THR A 41 9.20 5.44 -14.60
N LYS A 42 8.41 6.24 -15.33
CA LYS A 42 7.02 6.53 -14.95
C LYS A 42 6.20 5.25 -14.71
N LYS A 43 6.41 4.21 -15.54
CA LYS A 43 5.72 2.92 -15.41
C LYS A 43 6.11 2.20 -14.13
N GLU A 44 7.40 2.18 -13.80
CA GLU A 44 7.89 1.55 -12.57
C GLU A 44 7.39 2.30 -11.32
N LYS A 45 7.37 3.63 -11.34
CA LYS A 45 6.78 4.43 -10.25
C LYS A 45 5.30 4.09 -10.05
N THR A 46 4.53 3.98 -11.12
CA THR A 46 3.11 3.60 -11.03
C THR A 46 2.93 2.20 -10.43
N GLU A 47 3.73 1.22 -10.85
CA GLU A 47 3.63 -0.14 -10.31
C GLU A 47 4.07 -0.21 -8.84
N ALA A 48 5.14 0.50 -8.48
CA ALA A 48 5.62 0.59 -7.11
C ALA A 48 4.58 1.24 -6.17
N ILE A 49 3.93 2.32 -6.60
CA ILE A 49 2.85 2.97 -5.84
C ILE A 49 1.65 2.03 -5.70
N LYS A 50 1.30 1.27 -6.73
CA LYS A 50 0.20 0.29 -6.65
C LYS A 50 0.48 -0.79 -5.60
N ILE A 51 1.71 -1.32 -5.58
CA ILE A 51 2.15 -2.30 -4.57
C ILE A 51 2.10 -1.67 -3.16
N LEU A 52 2.63 -0.46 -3.02
CA LEU A 52 2.62 0.27 -1.75
C LEU A 52 1.19 0.50 -1.23
N ASN A 53 0.27 0.95 -2.09
CA ASN A 53 -1.13 1.16 -1.75
C ASN A 53 -1.81 -0.12 -1.26
N ASN A 54 -1.57 -1.25 -1.95
CA ASN A 54 -2.13 -2.53 -1.56
C ASN A 54 -1.61 -2.97 -0.18
N SER A 55 -0.30 -2.85 0.05
CA SER A 55 0.30 -3.17 1.35
C SER A 55 -0.24 -2.28 2.47
N TYR A 56 -0.43 -0.99 2.19
CA TYR A 56 -0.97 -0.03 3.15
C TYR A 56 -2.45 -0.31 3.44
N ASP A 57 -3.25 -0.68 2.44
CA ASP A 57 -4.65 -1.08 2.64
C ASP A 57 -4.77 -2.32 3.53
N ILE A 58 -3.92 -3.32 3.33
CA ILE A 58 -3.84 -4.49 4.21
C ILE A 58 -3.49 -4.06 5.64
N ALA A 59 -2.44 -3.25 5.81
CA ALA A 59 -2.03 -2.77 7.13
C ALA A 59 -3.13 -1.97 7.85
N LYS A 60 -3.86 -1.11 7.15
CA LYS A 60 -5.01 -0.38 7.73
C LYS A 60 -6.10 -1.33 8.23
N VAL A 61 -6.42 -2.38 7.48
CA VAL A 61 -7.42 -3.38 7.86
C VAL A 61 -6.95 -4.20 9.06
N ASP A 62 -5.71 -4.68 9.05
CA ASP A 62 -5.16 -5.52 10.12
C ASP A 62 -5.03 -4.76 11.45
N LEU A 63 -4.63 -3.49 11.39
CA LEU A 63 -4.46 -2.63 12.56
C LEU A 63 -5.72 -1.84 12.93
N ASN A 64 -6.80 -1.95 12.15
CA ASN A 64 -8.01 -1.13 12.29
C ASN A 64 -7.72 0.38 12.38
N SER A 65 -6.77 0.86 11.57
CA SER A 65 -6.27 2.24 11.63
C SER A 65 -6.53 3.03 10.35
N GLY A 66 -6.72 4.34 10.52
CA GLY A 66 -6.91 5.29 9.44
C GLY A 66 -8.36 5.63 9.15
N THR A 67 -8.57 6.40 8.08
CA THR A 67 -9.88 6.88 7.68
C THR A 67 -10.68 5.77 7.00
N LYS A 68 -11.92 5.58 7.45
CA LYS A 68 -12.88 4.71 6.78
C LYS A 68 -13.57 5.42 5.62
N ARG A 69 -14.03 4.65 4.65
CA ARG A 69 -14.92 5.09 3.58
C ARG A 69 -16.16 4.22 3.55
N ILE A 70 -17.27 4.74 3.05
CA ILE A 70 -18.46 3.93 2.79
C ILE A 70 -18.26 3.20 1.47
N CYS A 71 -18.38 1.87 1.46
CA CYS A 71 -18.35 1.09 0.23
C CYS A 71 -19.69 1.21 -0.49
N GLU A 72 -19.68 1.67 -1.74
CA GLU A 72 -20.90 1.83 -2.55
C GLU A 72 -21.64 0.51 -2.80
N SER A 73 -20.93 -0.62 -2.82
CA SER A 73 -21.54 -1.92 -3.13
C SER A 73 -22.23 -2.59 -1.95
N CYS A 74 -21.69 -2.43 -0.72
CA CYS A 74 -22.23 -3.10 0.47
C CYS A 74 -22.66 -2.15 1.60
N ASN A 75 -22.48 -0.84 1.39
CA ASN A 75 -22.82 0.24 2.31
C ASN A 75 -22.16 0.12 3.72
N GLN A 76 -21.07 -0.63 3.83
CA GLN A 76 -20.27 -0.76 5.07
C GLN A 76 -19.15 0.27 5.10
N GLU A 77 -18.78 0.72 6.31
CA GLU A 77 -17.58 1.51 6.53
C GLU A 77 -16.33 0.62 6.48
N CYS A 78 -15.52 0.76 5.43
CA CYS A 78 -14.32 -0.03 5.22
C CYS A 78 -13.03 0.81 5.32
N PHE A 79 -11.94 0.18 5.77
CA PHE A 79 -10.63 0.82 5.92
C PHE A 79 -9.82 0.84 4.63
N ALA A 80 -9.85 -0.24 3.85
CA ALA A 80 -9.10 -0.33 2.60
C ALA A 80 -9.67 0.64 1.54
N THR A 81 -8.79 1.27 0.77
CA THR A 81 -9.14 2.22 -0.29
C THR A 81 -9.32 1.51 -1.63
N SER A 82 -8.42 0.59 -1.98
CA SER A 82 -8.41 -0.14 -3.25
C SER A 82 -9.42 -1.28 -3.34
N TYR A 83 -9.87 -1.81 -2.19
CA TYR A 83 -10.89 -2.86 -2.09
C TYR A 83 -11.76 -2.64 -0.85
N CYS A 84 -12.85 -3.40 -0.71
CA CYS A 84 -13.64 -3.43 0.52
C CYS A 84 -13.44 -4.78 1.21
N GLU A 85 -12.89 -4.78 2.43
CA GLU A 85 -12.62 -5.99 3.20
C GLU A 85 -13.89 -6.82 3.47
N TYR A 86 -15.05 -6.19 3.60
CA TYR A 86 -16.32 -6.89 3.76
C TYR A 86 -16.80 -7.55 2.47
N CYS A 87 -16.73 -6.86 1.32
CA CYS A 87 -17.09 -7.45 0.03
C CYS A 87 -16.21 -8.67 -0.28
N VAL A 88 -14.89 -8.54 -0.10
CA VAL A 88 -13.95 -9.65 -0.31
C VAL A 88 -14.29 -10.84 0.59
N ARG A 89 -14.50 -10.62 1.89
CA ARG A 89 -14.90 -11.69 2.83
C ARG A 89 -16.22 -12.34 2.44
N ASN A 90 -17.18 -11.58 1.91
CA ASN A 90 -18.48 -12.12 1.49
C ASN A 90 -18.40 -12.93 0.18
N HIS A 91 -17.51 -12.56 -0.74
CA HIS A 91 -17.30 -13.31 -1.99
C HIS A 91 -16.50 -14.61 -1.80
N LEU A 92 -15.74 -14.73 -0.72
CA LEU A 92 -14.93 -15.92 -0.39
C LEU A 92 -15.68 -16.95 0.49
N LYS A 93 -16.92 -16.65 0.89
CA LYS A 93 -17.82 -17.60 1.57
C LYS A 93 -18.57 -18.43 0.54
#